data_AF-A0A914RKL1-F1
#
_entry.id   AF-A0A914RKL1-F1
#
_cell.length_a   1.000
_cell.length_b   1.000
_cell.length_c   1.000
_cell.angle_alpha   90.00
_cell.angle_beta   90.00
_cell.angle_gamma   90.00
#
_symmetry.space_group_name_H-M   'P 1'
#
loop_
_entity.id
_entity.type
_entity.pdbx_description
1 polymer ?
#
loop_
_entity_poly.entity_id
_entity_poly.type
_entity_poly.pdbx_seq_one_letter_code
_entity_poly.pdbx_strand_id
1 'polypeptide(L)'
;MPWLAFPFDHDKLTLFTRLYNVNGIPAFLILDEENNIITRHGRNAMLSDPSGKLFPWGPQPMYELNEYTLCRLRDEPSLVLFTAICLLEPQKPDVSAEIVAEFVAEYKSGKVHMTPLPSSCQVSSPTNSLSAIFFSLIPNAPIVRATEVC
;
A
#
# COMPACT_ATOMS: atom_id res chain seq x y z
N MET A 1 -26.43 0.99 -16.10
CA MET A 1 -24.98 0.89 -16.34
C MET A 1 -24.77 0.10 -17.63
N PRO A 2 -23.91 0.52 -18.57
CA PRO A 2 -23.73 -0.16 -19.86
C PRO A 2 -22.83 -1.41 -19.80
N TRP A 3 -22.63 -2.01 -18.62
CA TRP A 3 -21.76 -3.17 -18.42
C TRP A 3 -22.53 -4.42 -18.00
N LEU A 4 -21.90 -5.57 -18.20
CA LEU A 4 -22.43 -6.87 -17.79
C LEU A 4 -22.55 -6.96 -16.27
N ALA A 5 -23.59 -7.64 -15.81
CA ALA A 5 -23.79 -7.95 -14.41
C ALA A 5 -24.27 -9.40 -14.29
N PHE A 6 -23.84 -10.06 -13.23
CA PHE A 6 -24.37 -11.38 -12.88
C PHE A 6 -25.79 -11.23 -12.30
N PRO A 7 -26.66 -12.25 -12.46
CA PRO A 7 -27.89 -12.33 -11.70
C PRO A 7 -27.60 -12.27 -10.19
N PHE A 8 -28.48 -11.63 -9.44
CA PHE A 8 -28.31 -11.50 -7.99
C PHE A 8 -28.34 -12.87 -7.30
N ASP A 9 -27.29 -13.17 -6.55
CA ASP A 9 -27.11 -14.43 -5.81
C ASP A 9 -26.23 -14.15 -4.59
N HIS A 10 -26.85 -14.13 -3.41
CA HIS A 10 -26.19 -13.70 -2.17
C HIS A 10 -25.00 -14.61 -1.78
N ASP A 11 -25.13 -15.92 -1.98
CA ASP A 11 -24.11 -16.88 -1.57
C ASP A 11 -22.88 -16.78 -2.47
N LYS A 12 -23.09 -16.59 -3.79
CA LYS A 12 -22.00 -16.31 -4.72
C LYS A 12 -21.31 -14.98 -4.42
N LEU A 13 -22.07 -13.93 -4.10
CA LEU A 13 -21.49 -12.63 -3.74
C LEU A 13 -20.62 -12.74 -2.47
N THR A 14 -21.09 -13.48 -1.47
CA THR A 14 -20.34 -13.75 -0.24
C THR A 14 -19.07 -14.54 -0.53
N LEU A 15 -19.15 -15.56 -1.40
CA LEU A 15 -17.99 -16.33 -1.86
C LEU A 15 -16.98 -15.42 -2.58
N PHE A 16 -17.40 -14.60 -3.54
CA PHE A 16 -16.52 -13.69 -4.27
C PHE A 16 -15.84 -12.66 -3.36
N THR A 17 -16.58 -12.13 -2.39
CA THR A 17 -16.04 -11.17 -1.41
C THR A 17 -14.89 -11.79 -0.63
N ARG A 18 -15.05 -13.06 -0.21
CA ARG A 18 -14.00 -13.81 0.50
C ARG A 18 -12.85 -14.20 -0.43
N LEU A 19 -13.15 -14.76 -1.60
CA LEU A 19 -12.17 -15.27 -2.55
C LEU A 19 -11.23 -14.17 -3.04
N TYR A 20 -11.76 -12.97 -3.30
CA TYR A 20 -10.98 -11.83 -3.76
C TYR A 20 -10.56 -10.86 -2.64
N ASN A 21 -10.85 -11.20 -1.38
CA ASN A 21 -10.54 -10.41 -0.19
C ASN A 21 -11.04 -8.94 -0.27
N VAL A 22 -12.30 -8.76 -0.66
CA VAL A 22 -12.92 -7.44 -0.80
C VAL A 22 -13.37 -6.92 0.57
N ASN A 23 -12.67 -5.92 1.11
CA ASN A 23 -12.90 -5.38 2.46
C ASN A 23 -13.64 -4.02 2.46
N GLY A 24 -14.71 -3.91 1.67
CA GLY A 24 -15.56 -2.72 1.60
C GLY A 24 -16.00 -2.37 0.18
N ILE A 25 -16.94 -1.43 0.06
CA ILE A 25 -17.45 -0.92 -1.20
C ILE A 25 -17.26 0.61 -1.30
N PRO A 26 -17.10 1.17 -2.52
CA PRO A 26 -17.00 0.47 -3.80
C PRO A 26 -15.63 -0.22 -4.00
N ALA A 27 -15.63 -1.39 -4.64
CA ALA A 27 -14.44 -2.16 -5.00
C ALA A 27 -14.38 -2.37 -6.51
N PHE A 28 -13.19 -2.25 -7.09
CA PHE A 28 -12.94 -2.49 -8.51
C PHE A 28 -11.66 -3.29 -8.64
N LEU A 29 -11.79 -4.51 -9.15
CA LEU A 29 -10.72 -5.47 -9.32
C LEU A 29 -10.53 -5.75 -10.81
N ILE A 30 -9.29 -5.99 -11.20
CA ILE A 30 -8.95 -6.44 -12.54
C ILE A 30 -8.35 -7.84 -12.41
N LEU A 31 -8.90 -8.76 -13.21
CA LEU A 31 -8.45 -10.14 -13.31
C LEU A 31 -7.89 -10.37 -14.72
N ASP A 32 -6.98 -11.32 -14.85
CA ASP A 32 -6.55 -11.83 -16.15
C ASP A 32 -7.55 -12.89 -16.69
N GLU A 33 -7.23 -13.48 -17.85
CA GLU A 33 -8.04 -14.52 -18.49
C GLU A 33 -8.13 -15.82 -17.66
N GLU A 34 -7.19 -16.01 -16.73
CA GLU A 34 -7.07 -17.19 -15.87
C GLU A 34 -7.75 -16.97 -14.50
N ASN A 35 -8.34 -15.79 -14.27
CA ASN A 35 -8.93 -15.31 -13.02
C ASN A 35 -7.92 -15.01 -11.90
N ASN A 36 -6.65 -14.82 -12.23
CA ASN A 36 -5.68 -14.28 -11.28
C ASN A 36 -5.87 -12.77 -11.15
N ILE A 37 -5.57 -12.25 -9.96
CA ILE A 37 -5.74 -10.82 -9.67
C ILE A 37 -4.56 -10.03 -10.23
N ILE A 38 -4.84 -9.16 -11.19
CA ILE A 38 -3.89 -8.14 -11.66
C ILE A 38 -3.84 -6.99 -10.64
N THR A 39 -5.00 -6.50 -10.18
CA THR A 39 -5.06 -5.46 -9.15
C THR A 39 -6.33 -5.54 -8.30
N ARG A 40 -6.18 -5.39 -6.97
CA ARG A 40 -7.29 -5.22 -6.01
C ARG A 40 -7.67 -3.75 -5.80
N HIS A 41 -6.83 -2.83 -6.27
CA HIS A 41 -6.93 -1.39 -5.98
C HIS A 41 -7.41 -0.58 -7.19
N GLY A 42 -8.12 -1.19 -8.13
CA GLY A 42 -8.52 -0.55 -9.38
C GLY A 42 -9.25 0.77 -9.18
N ARG A 43 -10.08 0.86 -8.12
CA ARG A 43 -10.75 2.12 -7.74
C ARG A 43 -9.74 3.23 -7.50
N ASN A 44 -8.74 2.98 -6.66
CA ASN A 44 -7.77 4.00 -6.28
C ASN A 44 -6.79 4.27 -7.43
N ALA A 45 -6.39 3.23 -8.16
CA ALA A 45 -5.50 3.34 -9.31
C ALA A 45 -6.11 4.22 -10.42
N MET A 46 -7.39 4.04 -10.73
CA MET A 46 -8.13 4.87 -11.68
C MET A 46 -8.19 6.34 -11.24
N LEU A 47 -8.33 6.61 -9.94
CA LEU A 47 -8.33 7.97 -9.41
C LEU A 47 -6.94 8.61 -9.49
N SER A 48 -5.87 7.83 -9.23
CA SER A 48 -4.49 8.32 -9.32
C SER A 48 -3.97 8.46 -10.75
N ASP A 49 -4.50 7.69 -11.70
CA ASP A 49 -4.15 7.75 -13.12
C ASP A 49 -5.42 7.87 -13.99
N PRO A 50 -6.04 9.07 -14.02
CA PRO A 50 -7.26 9.30 -14.81
C PRO A 50 -7.06 9.07 -16.32
N SER A 51 -5.82 9.18 -16.80
CA SER A 51 -5.46 8.91 -18.20
C SER A 51 -5.28 7.43 -18.54
N GLY A 52 -5.24 6.55 -17.53
CA GLY A 52 -5.03 5.11 -17.73
C GLY A 52 -3.67 4.75 -18.33
N LYS A 53 -2.63 5.56 -18.15
CA LYS A 53 -1.27 5.30 -18.67
C LYS A 53 -0.66 4.02 -18.11
N LEU A 54 -1.04 3.66 -16.90
CA LEU A 54 -0.52 2.51 -16.17
C LEU A 54 -1.50 1.33 -16.17
N PHE A 55 -2.65 1.45 -16.84
CA PHE A 55 -3.60 0.34 -16.98
C PHE A 55 -2.90 -0.89 -17.56
N PRO A 56 -3.06 -2.10 -17.00
CA PRO A 56 -4.09 -2.55 -16.05
C PRO A 56 -3.76 -2.38 -14.55
N TRP A 57 -2.87 -1.45 -14.19
CA TRP A 57 -2.51 -1.06 -12.82
C TRP A 57 -2.05 -2.21 -11.93
N GLY A 58 -1.23 -3.08 -12.52
CA GLY A 58 -0.56 -4.17 -11.80
C GLY A 58 0.43 -3.68 -10.74
N PRO A 59 1.09 -4.61 -10.03
CA PRO A 59 2.08 -4.28 -9.03
C PRO A 59 3.24 -3.45 -9.60
N GLN A 60 3.56 -2.32 -8.95
CA GLN A 60 4.71 -1.48 -9.23
C GLN A 60 5.81 -1.70 -8.17
N PRO A 61 7.09 -1.51 -8.53
CA PRO A 61 8.21 -1.66 -7.60
C PRO A 61 8.20 -0.61 -6.49
N MET A 62 7.67 0.59 -6.78
CA MET A 62 7.54 1.68 -5.84
C MET A 62 6.19 2.36 -6.02
N TYR A 63 5.67 2.90 -4.93
CA TYR A 63 4.51 3.76 -4.92
C TYR A 63 4.84 5.01 -4.13
N GLU A 64 4.50 6.17 -4.70
CA GLU A 64 4.48 7.41 -3.92
C GLU A 64 3.40 7.31 -2.84
N LEU A 65 3.73 7.67 -1.60
CA LEU A 65 2.80 7.58 -0.48
C LEU A 65 1.81 8.75 -0.50
N ASN A 66 0.57 8.49 -0.93
CA ASN A 66 -0.50 9.48 -1.03
C ASN A 66 -1.86 8.85 -0.68
N GLU A 67 -2.93 9.65 -0.65
CA GLU A 67 -4.27 9.19 -0.27
C GLU A 67 -4.81 8.00 -1.10
N TYR A 68 -4.35 7.84 -2.34
CA TYR A 68 -4.75 6.75 -3.22
C TYR A 68 -3.94 5.46 -3.00
N THR A 69 -2.66 5.58 -2.61
CA THR A 69 -1.77 4.42 -2.42
C THR A 69 -1.74 3.89 -0.99
N LEU A 70 -2.19 4.67 0.01
CA LEU A 70 -2.23 4.28 1.43
C LEU A 70 -2.95 2.95 1.68
N CYS A 71 -3.92 2.57 0.84
CA CYS A 71 -4.60 1.28 0.99
C CYS A 71 -3.66 0.08 0.89
N ARG A 72 -2.56 0.21 0.14
CA ARG A 72 -1.58 -0.86 -0.09
C ARG A 72 -0.75 -1.20 1.14
N LEU A 73 -0.60 -0.27 2.09
CA LEU A 73 0.14 -0.49 3.34
C LEU A 73 -0.48 -1.57 4.24
N ARG A 74 -1.76 -1.89 4.02
CA ARG A 74 -2.49 -2.87 4.84
C ARG A 74 -2.42 -4.29 4.29
N ASP A 75 -2.06 -4.44 3.02
CA ASP A 75 -2.11 -5.74 2.37
C ASP A 75 -0.90 -6.59 2.75
N GLU A 76 0.29 -5.98 2.74
CA GLU A 76 1.57 -6.67 2.93
C GLU A 76 2.56 -5.80 3.72
N PRO A 77 3.56 -6.41 4.39
CA PRO A 77 4.69 -5.68 4.98
C PRO A 77 5.32 -4.72 3.97
N SER A 78 5.37 -3.45 4.34
CA SER A 78 5.74 -2.36 3.43
C SER A 78 7.01 -1.64 3.90
N LEU A 79 7.90 -1.34 2.96
CA LEU A 79 9.06 -0.49 3.17
C LEU A 79 8.68 0.96 2.85
N VAL A 80 8.85 1.88 3.80
CA VAL A 80 8.58 3.31 3.59
C VAL A 80 9.89 4.08 3.57
N LEU A 81 10.26 4.60 2.40
CA LEU A 81 11.45 5.43 2.24
C LEU A 81 11.08 6.90 2.41
N PHE A 82 11.73 7.59 3.35
CA PHE A 82 11.67 9.05 3.44
C PHE A 82 12.78 9.63 2.58
N THR A 83 12.43 10.16 1.42
CA THR A 83 13.37 10.93 0.59
C THR A 83 13.29 12.40 1.03
N ALA A 84 14.43 13.00 1.37
CA ALA A 84 14.48 14.45 1.53
C ALA A 84 14.16 15.07 0.16
N ILE A 85 13.14 15.93 0.11
CA ILE A 85 12.81 16.67 -1.11
C ILE A 85 13.95 17.67 -1.35
N CYS A 86 14.99 17.26 -2.06
CA CYS A 86 15.92 18.20 -2.65
C CYS A 86 15.17 18.91 -3.77
N LEU A 87 14.59 20.07 -3.48
CA LEU A 87 13.92 20.97 -4.44
C LEU A 87 14.86 21.50 -5.55
N LEU A 88 16.07 20.96 -5.64
CA LEU A 88 17.14 21.38 -6.52
C LEU A 88 17.83 20.13 -7.05
N GLU A 89 17.24 19.46 -8.05
CA GLU A 89 17.97 18.81 -9.17
C GLU A 89 17.01 17.96 -10.04
N PRO A 90 16.52 18.51 -11.17
CA PRO A 90 15.62 17.81 -12.09
C PRO A 90 16.26 16.66 -12.90
N GLN A 91 17.46 16.20 -12.55
CA GLN A 91 18.30 15.40 -13.45
C GLN A 91 19.08 14.27 -12.77
N LYS A 92 18.66 13.79 -11.59
CA LYS A 92 19.27 12.57 -11.05
C LYS A 92 18.54 11.34 -11.60
N PRO A 93 19.24 10.34 -12.17
CA PRO A 93 18.62 9.07 -12.55
C PRO A 93 17.92 8.47 -11.33
N ASP A 94 16.88 7.67 -11.57
CA ASP A 94 16.05 7.06 -10.53
C ASP A 94 16.84 6.02 -9.71
N VAL A 95 17.77 6.49 -8.87
CA VAL A 95 18.66 5.68 -8.01
C VAL A 95 17.84 4.87 -6.99
N SER A 96 16.54 5.15 -6.88
CA SER A 96 15.65 4.50 -5.94
C SER A 96 15.55 2.99 -6.22
N ALA A 97 15.59 2.56 -7.49
CA ALA A 97 15.48 1.15 -7.84
C ALA A 97 16.71 0.36 -7.40
N GLU A 98 17.92 0.86 -7.68
CA GLU A 98 19.17 0.22 -7.24
C GLU A 98 19.31 0.23 -5.72
N ILE A 99 19.00 1.36 -5.06
CA ILE A 99 19.04 1.47 -3.59
C ILE A 99 18.04 0.49 -2.96
N VAL A 100 16.83 0.38 -3.50
CA VAL A 100 15.82 -0.57 -3.01
C VAL A 100 16.30 -2.00 -3.22
N ALA A 101 16.92 -2.33 -4.36
CA ALA A 101 17.42 -3.68 -4.62
C ALA A 101 18.56 -4.08 -3.66
N GLU A 102 19.51 -3.18 -3.40
CA GLU A 102 20.58 -3.38 -2.43
C GLU A 102 20.02 -3.55 -1.02
N PHE A 103 19.12 -2.66 -0.60
CA PHE A 103 18.47 -2.75 0.70
C PHE A 103 17.71 -4.07 0.88
N VAL A 104 16.95 -4.50 -0.13
CA VAL A 104 16.21 -5.77 -0.09
C VAL A 104 17.17 -6.96 0.02
N ALA A 105 18.32 -6.92 -0.64
CA ALA A 105 19.34 -7.97 -0.53
C ALA A 105 19.98 -8.01 0.88
N GLU A 106 20.29 -6.86 1.46
CA GLU A 106 20.80 -6.77 2.84
C GLU A 106 19.76 -7.24 3.86
N TYR A 107 18.49 -6.87 3.67
CA TYR A 107 17.39 -7.31 4.54
C TYR A 107 17.23 -8.84 4.48
N LYS A 108 17.21 -9.43 3.29
CA LYS A 108 17.13 -10.89 3.10
C LYS A 108 18.32 -11.64 3.68
N SER A 109 19.50 -11.02 3.72
CA SER A 109 20.71 -11.59 4.34
C SER A 109 20.82 -11.33 5.84
N GLY A 110 19.84 -10.63 6.45
CA GLY A 110 19.81 -10.34 7.88
C GLY A 110 20.84 -9.30 8.33
N LYS A 111 21.41 -8.53 7.39
CA LYS A 111 22.48 -7.57 7.64
C LYS A 111 21.96 -6.18 8.05
N VAL A 112 20.68 -5.90 7.81
CA VAL A 112 20.07 -4.62 8.15
C VAL A 112 19.77 -4.53 9.65
N HIS A 113 20.32 -3.51 10.31
CA HIS A 113 19.98 -3.19 11.70
C HIS A 113 18.59 -2.55 11.78
N MET A 114 17.64 -3.27 12.38
CA MET A 114 16.25 -2.82 12.52
C MET A 114 16.04 -2.15 13.88
N THR A 115 15.72 -0.86 13.88
CA THR A 115 15.32 -0.15 15.10
C THR A 115 13.79 -0.20 15.24
N PRO A 116 13.23 -0.75 16.33
CA PRO A 116 11.78 -0.77 16.51
C PRO A 116 11.24 0.65 16.60
N LEU A 117 10.05 0.87 16.02
CA LEU A 117 9.33 2.13 16.22
C LEU A 117 9.09 2.34 17.72
N PRO A 118 9.17 3.60 18.21
CA PRO A 118 8.79 3.89 19.58
C PRO A 118 7.33 3.46 19.78
N SER A 119 7.11 2.50 20.67
CA SER A 119 5.76 2.09 21.05
C SER A 119 5.08 3.29 21.71
N SER A 120 3.86 3.64 21.24
CA SER A 120 3.05 4.62 21.94
C SER A 120 2.72 4.06 23.33
N CYS A 121 3.40 4.54 24.36
CA CYS A 121 2.97 4.34 25.74
C CYS A 121 1.57 4.94 25.89
N GLN A 122 0.58 4.11 26.21
CA GLN A 122 -0.75 4.58 26.57
C GLN A 122 -0.64 5.43 27.84
N VAL A 123 -0.74 6.75 27.70
CA VAL A 123 -1.02 7.63 28.83
C VAL A 123 -2.53 7.60 29.04
N SER A 124 -2.95 7.03 30.17
CA SER A 124 -4.35 6.95 30.59
C SER A 124 -4.85 8.31 31.14
N SER A 125 -5.85 8.87 30.44
CA SER A 125 -7.02 9.69 30.88
C SER A 125 -6.81 11.09 31.52
N PRO A 126 -7.84 11.98 31.63
CA PRO A 126 -9.21 11.97 31.08
C PRO A 126 -9.62 13.24 30.25
N THR A 127 -10.71 13.09 29.47
CA THR A 127 -11.64 14.13 28.92
C THR A 127 -11.09 15.28 28.06
N ASN A 128 -11.30 15.22 26.74
CA ASN A 128 -12.39 15.90 26.01
C ASN A 128 -12.07 15.99 24.50
N SER A 129 -13.07 15.66 23.69
CA SER A 129 -13.21 16.00 22.27
C SER A 129 -12.34 15.25 21.23
N LEU A 130 -13.09 14.64 20.29
CA LEU A 130 -12.72 14.23 18.92
C LEU A 130 -11.80 13.00 18.77
N SER A 131 -12.45 11.83 18.89
CA SER A 131 -12.21 10.60 18.12
C SER A 131 -10.78 10.38 17.63
N ALA A 132 -9.92 9.97 18.54
CA ALA A 132 -8.64 9.34 18.25
C ALA A 132 -8.89 8.02 17.48
N ILE A 133 -8.42 7.97 16.25
CA ILE A 133 -8.46 6.78 15.40
C ILE A 133 -7.50 5.76 15.99
N PHE A 134 -8.08 4.67 16.49
CA PHE A 134 -7.42 3.43 16.86
C PHE A 134 -6.57 2.91 15.68
N PHE A 135 -5.24 2.98 15.81
CA PHE A 135 -4.34 2.06 15.11
C PHE A 135 -3.92 0.98 16.10
N SER A 136 -4.78 -0.02 16.21
CA SER A 136 -4.43 -1.29 16.86
C SER A 136 -4.26 -2.34 15.75
N LEU A 137 -3.09 -2.98 15.78
CA LEU A 137 -2.75 -4.26 15.16
C LEU A 137 -2.36 -4.27 13.67
N ILE A 138 -1.09 -3.95 13.42
CA ILE A 138 -0.22 -4.93 12.73
C ILE A 138 0.95 -5.22 13.68
N PRO A 139 0.92 -6.32 14.46
CA PRO A 139 2.12 -6.77 15.14
C PRO A 139 3.07 -7.25 14.06
N ASN A 140 4.21 -6.56 13.89
CA ASN A 140 5.32 -6.91 13.00
C ASN A 140 5.27 -6.39 11.54
N ALA A 141 4.83 -5.16 11.28
CA ALA A 141 5.27 -4.45 10.09
C ALA A 141 6.56 -3.66 10.42
N PRO A 142 7.75 -4.10 9.98
CA PRO A 142 8.96 -3.31 10.14
C PRO A 142 8.92 -2.09 9.21
N ILE A 143 8.51 -0.93 9.72
CA ILE A 143 8.69 0.34 9.02
C ILE A 143 10.16 0.74 9.17
N VAL A 144 10.91 0.69 8.07
CA VAL A 144 12.32 1.09 8.04
C VAL A 144 12.41 2.59 7.94
N ARG A 145 13.01 3.23 8.94
CA ARG A 145 13.47 4.61 8.82
C ARG A 145 14.85 4.53 8.17
N ALA A 146 14.95 4.74 6.86
CA ALA A 146 16.25 4.96 6.23
C ALA A 146 16.81 6.28 6.78
N THR A 147 17.83 6.20 7.62
CA THR A 147 18.58 7.35 8.12
C THR A 147 19.39 7.98 7.01
N GLU A 148 19.44 9.31 7.06
CA GLU A 148 20.10 10.26 6.17
C GLU A 148 21.43 9.77 5.58
N VAL A 149 21.57 9.88 4.26
CA VAL A 149 22.86 10.08 3.61
C VAL A 149 22.95 11.57 3.34
N CYS A 150 23.91 12.24 3.99
CA CYS A 150 24.21 13.67 3.89
C CYS A 150 24.39 14.15 2.45
#